data_AF-A0A1V4YES9-F1
#
_entry.id   AF-A0A1V4YES9-F1
#
_cell.length_a   1.000
_cell.length_b   1.000
_cell.length_c   1.000
_cell.angle_alpha   90.00
_cell.angle_beta   90.00
_cell.angle_gamma   90.00
#
_symmetry.space_group_name_H-M   'P 1'
#
loop_
_entity.id
_entity.type
_entity.pdbx_description
1 polymer ?
#
loop_
_entity_poly.entity_id
_entity_poly.type
_entity_poly.pdbx_seq_one_letter_code
_entity_poly.pdbx_strand_id
1 'polypeptide(L)'
;MEEKDLALYPFITEASSYVSGLGFSLERLITSRAMDSARSRGVERVLQALKGEIYKPQLLVSDENKILIELLSYPFSRILVSCIDDNFLIRRYALAEAVSCYELLRLESSEFICSIASDFRVDVIPRDHEFDIHFTDYIRLASSMKALEWKLVNRKIQKGHVYISKEELARLLQEAIRDRIQSSLPLNIPQDICQMCAQYLSPIQTELQQMKETFGSGDFGAVESSMFPPCMVHAISNVRAGVNLAHSMRFALTSFLRNVGMSVDDIIAMFNVSPDFDIEKTRYQIEHISGSSGTEYKPPSCSTMRTYGNCYGADELCSRIKHPLNYYRRKTWFKHKNEGAQQSSSSENDTT
;
A
#
# COMPACT_ATOMS: atom_id res chain seq x y z
N MET A 1 -25.30 16.90 -2.51
CA MET A 1 -23.91 17.12 -2.93
C MET A 1 -23.92 18.08 -4.10
N GLU A 2 -22.88 18.91 -4.21
CA GLU A 2 -22.64 19.76 -5.37
C GLU A 2 -21.70 19.05 -6.36
N GLU A 3 -21.60 19.51 -7.61
CA GLU A 3 -20.73 18.90 -8.63
C GLU A 3 -19.25 18.87 -8.21
N LYS A 4 -18.80 19.88 -7.47
CA LYS A 4 -17.43 19.92 -6.92
C LYS A 4 -17.18 18.73 -5.99
N ASP A 5 -18.18 18.30 -5.22
CA ASP A 5 -18.06 17.19 -4.29
C ASP A 5 -17.93 15.88 -5.08
N LEU A 6 -18.68 15.74 -6.17
CA LEU A 6 -18.57 14.58 -7.07
C LEU A 6 -17.16 14.47 -7.69
N ALA A 7 -16.52 15.60 -8.00
CA ALA A 7 -15.15 15.64 -8.50
C ALA A 7 -14.11 15.29 -7.40
N LEU A 8 -14.33 15.72 -6.15
CA LEU A 8 -13.43 15.42 -5.03
C LEU A 8 -13.56 13.97 -4.54
N TYR A 9 -14.78 13.41 -4.58
CA TYR A 9 -15.14 12.06 -4.14
C TYR A 9 -15.69 11.18 -5.29
N PRO A 10 -14.92 10.94 -6.36
CA PRO A 10 -15.44 10.38 -7.61
C PRO A 10 -15.79 8.87 -7.57
N PHE A 11 -15.60 8.22 -6.42
CA PHE A 11 -15.89 6.80 -6.17
C PHE A 11 -17.25 6.56 -5.50
N ILE A 12 -18.00 7.63 -5.18
CA ILE A 12 -19.36 7.51 -4.67
C ILE A 12 -20.34 7.17 -5.81
N THR A 13 -21.47 6.57 -5.46
CA THR A 13 -22.46 6.11 -6.46
C THR A 13 -23.02 7.28 -7.27
N GLU A 14 -23.24 8.43 -6.62
CA GLU A 14 -23.74 9.65 -7.25
C GLU A 14 -22.78 10.18 -8.33
N ALA A 15 -21.46 10.19 -8.07
CA ALA A 15 -20.47 10.65 -9.04
C ALA A 15 -20.43 9.74 -10.29
N SER A 16 -20.50 8.42 -10.10
CA SER A 16 -20.59 7.47 -11.22
C SER A 16 -21.86 7.67 -12.03
N SER A 17 -22.99 7.95 -11.36
CA SER A 17 -24.28 8.20 -12.01
C SER A 17 -24.26 9.51 -12.80
N TYR A 18 -23.67 10.56 -12.23
CA TYR A 18 -23.50 11.86 -12.88
C TYR A 18 -22.66 11.74 -14.15
N VAL A 19 -21.47 11.11 -14.08
CA VAL A 19 -20.61 10.90 -15.27
C VAL A 19 -21.32 10.09 -16.35
N SER A 20 -22.09 9.07 -15.97
CA SER A 20 -22.88 8.27 -16.91
C SER A 20 -23.98 9.10 -17.58
N GLY A 21 -24.62 10.01 -16.84
CA GLY A 21 -25.64 10.92 -17.34
C GLY A 21 -25.13 11.99 -18.32
N LEU A 22 -23.84 12.34 -18.25
CA LEU A 22 -23.21 13.28 -19.20
C LEU A 22 -23.07 12.70 -20.62
N GLY A 23 -23.25 11.38 -20.80
CA GLY A 23 -23.23 10.74 -22.11
C GLY A 23 -21.85 10.75 -22.79
N PHE A 24 -20.76 10.88 -22.03
CA PHE A 24 -19.41 10.81 -22.57
C PHE A 24 -19.07 9.37 -22.97
N SER A 25 -18.72 9.15 -24.25
CA SER A 25 -18.14 7.88 -24.67
C SER A 25 -16.68 7.78 -24.21
N LEU A 26 -16.27 6.55 -23.89
CA LEU A 26 -14.88 6.21 -23.57
C LEU A 26 -13.92 6.71 -24.66
N GLU A 27 -14.29 6.49 -25.93
CA GLU A 27 -13.53 6.94 -27.09
C GLU A 27 -13.34 8.46 -27.11
N ARG A 28 -14.38 9.23 -26.77
CA ARG A 28 -14.29 10.69 -26.72
C ARG A 28 -13.33 11.16 -25.63
N LEU A 29 -13.34 10.52 -24.45
CA LEU A 29 -12.40 10.83 -23.37
C LEU A 29 -10.94 10.63 -23.81
N ILE A 30 -10.68 9.58 -24.60
CA ILE A 30 -9.33 9.19 -25.04
C ILE A 30 -8.83 10.04 -26.21
N THR A 31 -9.71 10.36 -27.17
CA THR A 31 -9.30 10.94 -28.47
C THR A 31 -9.53 12.43 -28.59
N SER A 32 -10.50 12.98 -27.86
CA SER A 32 -10.90 14.38 -28.05
C SER A 32 -9.86 15.32 -27.47
N ARG A 33 -9.46 16.34 -28.26
CA ARG A 33 -8.59 17.44 -27.81
C ARG A 33 -9.16 18.22 -26.62
N ALA A 34 -10.50 18.30 -26.53
CA ALA A 34 -11.17 18.97 -25.42
C ALA A 34 -10.92 18.26 -24.07
N MET A 35 -10.47 17.00 -24.10
CA MET A 35 -10.25 16.17 -22.92
C MET A 35 -8.77 16.03 -22.57
N ASP A 36 -7.87 16.74 -23.27
CA ASP A 36 -6.41 16.66 -23.06
C ASP A 36 -6.05 16.99 -21.61
N SER A 37 -6.69 18.00 -21.03
CA SER A 37 -6.47 18.42 -19.64
C SER A 37 -6.93 17.36 -18.64
N ALA A 38 -8.09 16.72 -18.88
CA ALA A 38 -8.57 15.62 -18.04
C ALA A 38 -7.63 14.41 -18.11
N ARG A 39 -7.12 14.07 -19.32
CA ARG A 39 -6.16 12.99 -19.48
C ARG A 39 -4.83 13.27 -18.79
N SER A 40 -4.32 14.50 -18.96
CA SER A 40 -3.07 14.95 -18.31
C SER A 40 -3.20 14.89 -16.80
N ARG A 41 -4.32 15.38 -16.25
CA ARG A 41 -4.64 15.28 -14.82
C ARG A 41 -4.76 13.82 -14.38
N GLY A 42 -5.36 12.94 -15.19
CA GLY A 42 -5.48 11.52 -14.87
C GLY A 42 -4.13 10.79 -14.81
N VAL A 43 -3.17 11.14 -15.68
CA VAL A 43 -1.79 10.64 -15.62
C VAL A 43 -1.09 11.16 -14.37
N GLU A 44 -1.17 12.47 -14.13
CA GLU A 44 -0.58 13.12 -12.96
C GLU A 44 -1.06 12.46 -11.68
N ARG A 45 -2.36 12.19 -11.57
CA ARG A 45 -3.00 11.52 -10.44
C ARG A 45 -2.43 10.14 -10.15
N VAL A 46 -2.13 9.35 -11.19
CA VAL A 46 -1.49 8.03 -11.04
C VAL A 46 -0.02 8.16 -10.62
N LEU A 47 0.72 9.11 -11.18
CA LEU A 47 2.11 9.39 -10.79
C LEU A 47 2.21 9.92 -9.36
N GLN A 48 1.29 10.79 -8.95
CA GLN A 48 1.12 11.29 -7.59
C GLN A 48 0.82 10.14 -6.62
N ALA A 49 -0.11 9.25 -6.98
CA ALA A 49 -0.36 8.04 -6.21
C ALA A 49 0.90 7.18 -6.04
N LEU A 50 1.67 6.99 -7.11
CA LEU A 50 2.95 6.31 -7.04
C LEU A 50 3.90 7.04 -6.08
N LYS A 51 3.91 8.37 -5.97
CA LYS A 51 4.74 9.08 -4.96
C LYS A 51 4.19 8.97 -3.53
N GLY A 52 2.93 8.58 -3.39
CA GLY A 52 2.27 8.28 -2.11
C GLY A 52 1.29 9.35 -1.65
N GLU A 53 1.08 10.40 -2.43
CA GLU A 53 0.20 11.52 -2.10
C GLU A 53 -0.48 12.05 -3.37
N ILE A 54 -1.81 12.19 -3.35
CA ILE A 54 -2.58 12.85 -4.42
C ILE A 54 -3.01 14.22 -3.94
N TYR A 55 -2.63 15.26 -4.68
CA TYR A 55 -3.07 16.61 -4.40
C TYR A 55 -4.43 16.86 -5.05
N LYS A 56 -5.41 17.24 -4.23
CA LYS A 56 -6.75 17.63 -4.67
C LYS A 56 -6.76 19.13 -4.95
N PRO A 57 -7.26 19.57 -6.12
CA PRO A 57 -7.35 20.99 -6.43
C PRO A 57 -8.37 21.68 -5.52
N GLN A 58 -8.18 22.98 -5.28
CA GLN A 58 -9.25 23.82 -4.74
C GLN A 58 -10.28 24.07 -5.85
N LEU A 59 -11.51 23.64 -5.63
CA LEU A 59 -12.60 23.77 -6.58
C LEU A 59 -13.64 24.77 -6.06
N LEU A 60 -13.89 25.80 -6.85
CA LEU A 60 -15.00 26.73 -6.64
C LEU A 60 -16.20 26.25 -7.46
N VAL A 61 -17.42 26.52 -6.97
CA VAL A 61 -18.67 26.15 -7.66
C VAL A 61 -18.74 26.77 -9.07
N SER A 62 -18.14 27.94 -9.26
CA SER A 62 -18.07 28.63 -10.56
C SER A 62 -17.08 28.01 -11.55
N ASP A 63 -16.17 27.14 -11.11
CA ASP A 63 -15.07 26.62 -11.93
C ASP A 63 -15.48 25.33 -12.67
N GLU A 64 -16.58 25.37 -13.43
CA GLU A 64 -17.17 24.20 -14.13
C GLU A 64 -16.14 23.39 -14.93
N ASN A 65 -15.24 24.07 -15.65
CA ASN A 65 -14.20 23.40 -16.42
C ASN A 65 -13.19 22.63 -15.53
N LYS A 66 -12.80 23.20 -14.38
CA LYS A 66 -11.89 22.49 -13.44
C LYS A 66 -12.59 21.31 -12.78
N ILE A 67 -13.87 21.47 -12.44
CA ILE A 67 -14.70 20.39 -11.90
C ILE A 67 -14.77 19.26 -12.92
N LEU A 68 -15.06 19.56 -14.19
CA LEU A 68 -15.12 18.57 -15.27
C LEU A 68 -13.77 17.86 -15.48
N ILE A 69 -12.66 18.62 -15.49
CA ILE A 69 -11.30 18.06 -15.59
C ILE A 69 -11.02 17.08 -14.45
N GLU A 70 -11.29 17.47 -13.21
CA GLU A 70 -11.03 16.64 -12.03
C GLU A 70 -11.94 15.40 -12.03
N LEU A 71 -13.22 15.57 -12.36
CA LEU A 71 -14.20 14.49 -12.44
C LEU A 71 -13.83 13.45 -13.50
N LEU A 72 -13.46 13.87 -14.71
CA LEU A 72 -13.07 12.98 -15.81
C LEU A 72 -11.65 12.42 -15.67
N SER A 73 -10.80 13.06 -14.87
CA SER A 73 -9.46 12.53 -14.59
C SER A 73 -9.51 11.18 -13.88
N TYR A 74 -10.49 10.97 -12.99
CA TYR A 74 -10.63 9.74 -12.21
C TYR A 74 -10.93 8.49 -13.06
N PRO A 75 -11.96 8.45 -13.93
CA PRO A 75 -12.18 7.30 -14.81
C PRO A 75 -10.99 7.10 -15.75
N PHE A 76 -10.33 8.17 -16.22
CA PHE A 76 -9.11 8.03 -17.01
C PHE A 76 -7.96 7.37 -16.24
N SER A 77 -7.68 7.80 -15.01
CA SER A 77 -6.69 7.15 -14.14
C SER A 77 -6.99 5.66 -13.93
N ARG A 78 -8.26 5.29 -13.72
CA ARG A 78 -8.66 3.89 -13.57
C ARG A 78 -8.42 3.07 -14.84
N ILE A 79 -8.64 3.64 -16.03
CA ILE A 79 -8.29 2.99 -17.30
C ILE A 79 -6.78 2.73 -17.36
N LEU A 80 -5.96 3.74 -17.07
CA LEU A 80 -4.49 3.60 -17.10
C LEU A 80 -4.00 2.52 -16.12
N VAL A 81 -4.47 2.57 -14.88
CA VAL A 81 -4.12 1.57 -13.85
C VAL A 81 -4.55 0.17 -14.27
N SER A 82 -5.72 0.02 -14.88
CA SER A 82 -6.25 -1.26 -15.35
C SER A 82 -5.50 -1.79 -16.58
N CYS A 83 -5.07 -0.92 -17.49
CA CYS A 83 -4.27 -1.32 -18.65
C CYS A 83 -2.86 -1.78 -18.27
N ILE A 84 -2.28 -1.26 -17.18
CA ILE A 84 -0.98 -1.73 -16.65
C ILE A 84 -1.15 -3.05 -15.90
N ASP A 85 -2.29 -3.23 -15.23
CA ASP A 85 -2.65 -4.42 -14.45
C ASP A 85 -1.55 -4.87 -13.46
N ASP A 86 -1.01 -3.90 -12.72
CA ASP A 86 -0.01 -4.17 -11.69
C ASP A 86 -0.62 -4.07 -10.28
N ASN A 87 -0.56 -5.16 -9.53
CA ASN A 87 -1.11 -5.25 -8.18
C ASN A 87 -0.49 -4.24 -7.19
N PHE A 88 0.78 -3.87 -7.35
CA PHE A 88 1.39 -2.87 -6.49
C PHE A 88 0.85 -1.47 -6.83
N LEU A 89 0.77 -1.14 -8.11
CA LEU A 89 0.16 0.10 -8.60
C LEU A 89 -1.30 0.24 -8.15
N ILE A 90 -2.12 -0.80 -8.33
CA ILE A 90 -3.55 -0.80 -7.94
C ILE A 90 -3.70 -0.48 -6.45
N ARG A 91 -2.97 -1.20 -5.58
CA ARG A 91 -3.02 -0.99 -4.12
C ARG A 91 -2.56 0.42 -3.73
N ARG A 92 -1.52 0.93 -4.39
CA ARG A 92 -0.93 2.22 -4.09
C ARG A 92 -1.83 3.37 -4.56
N TYR A 93 -2.44 3.22 -5.74
CA TYR A 93 -3.47 4.11 -6.27
C TYR A 93 -4.69 4.20 -5.35
N ALA A 94 -5.27 3.04 -4.99
CA ALA A 94 -6.43 3.01 -4.10
C ALA A 94 -6.14 3.63 -2.72
N LEU A 95 -4.95 3.38 -2.16
CA LEU A 95 -4.55 3.97 -0.88
C LEU A 95 -4.38 5.48 -0.97
N ALA A 96 -3.71 5.98 -2.01
CA ALA A 96 -3.45 7.41 -2.16
C ALA A 96 -4.74 8.21 -2.38
N GLU A 97 -5.68 7.70 -3.18
CA GLU A 97 -7.02 8.28 -3.32
C GLU A 97 -7.75 8.35 -1.98
N ALA A 98 -7.76 7.24 -1.24
CA ALA A 98 -8.41 7.19 0.05
C ALA A 98 -7.79 8.16 1.07
N VAL A 99 -6.46 8.25 1.14
CA VAL A 99 -5.74 9.20 2.01
C VAL A 99 -6.09 10.64 1.65
N SER A 100 -6.08 10.99 0.36
CA SER A 100 -6.44 12.35 -0.06
C SER A 100 -7.88 12.74 0.35
N CYS A 101 -8.80 11.76 0.37
CA CYS A 101 -10.18 11.99 0.78
C CYS A 101 -10.34 12.05 2.30
N TYR A 102 -9.55 11.30 3.06
CA TYR A 102 -9.52 11.40 4.52
C TYR A 102 -9.22 12.83 4.98
N GLU A 103 -8.23 13.49 4.36
CA GLU A 103 -7.89 14.87 4.74
C GLU A 103 -9.03 15.85 4.45
N LEU A 104 -9.80 15.64 3.37
CA LEU A 104 -10.99 16.44 3.08
C LEU A 104 -12.14 16.13 4.05
N LEU A 105 -12.48 14.85 4.25
CA LEU A 105 -13.60 14.40 5.09
C LEU A 105 -13.51 14.90 6.53
N ARG A 106 -12.30 15.03 7.08
CA ARG A 106 -12.10 15.59 8.43
C ARG A 106 -12.54 17.05 8.55
N LEU A 107 -12.57 17.79 7.45
CA LEU A 107 -12.94 19.20 7.41
C LEU A 107 -14.43 19.40 7.07
N GLU A 108 -15.09 18.40 6.45
CA GLU A 108 -16.49 18.47 6.00
C GLU A 108 -17.53 18.56 7.12
N SER A 109 -18.76 18.96 6.84
CA SER A 109 -19.80 18.97 7.89
C SER A 109 -20.19 17.55 8.37
N SER A 110 -20.83 17.46 9.54
CA SER A 110 -21.35 16.19 10.06
C SER A 110 -22.40 15.58 9.14
N GLU A 111 -23.22 16.41 8.51
CA GLU A 111 -24.23 15.97 7.52
C GLU A 111 -23.55 15.38 6.28
N PHE A 112 -22.49 16.03 5.79
CA PHE A 112 -21.76 15.58 4.62
C PHE A 112 -21.09 14.23 4.86
N ILE A 113 -20.33 14.07 5.96
CA ILE A 113 -19.67 12.79 6.26
C ILE A 113 -20.67 11.65 6.49
N CYS A 114 -21.86 11.93 7.05
CA CYS A 114 -22.95 10.95 7.15
C CYS A 114 -23.50 10.56 5.77
N SER A 115 -23.61 11.50 4.82
CA SER A 115 -24.04 11.19 3.46
C SER A 115 -23.05 10.25 2.75
N ILE A 116 -21.74 10.46 2.95
CA ILE A 116 -20.70 9.56 2.45
C ILE A 116 -20.83 8.20 3.14
N ALA A 117 -20.95 8.15 4.47
CA ALA A 117 -21.13 6.89 5.20
C ALA A 117 -22.32 6.05 4.68
N SER A 118 -23.45 6.70 4.41
CA SER A 118 -24.62 6.07 3.81
C SER A 118 -24.35 5.47 2.44
N ASP A 119 -23.60 6.16 1.57
CA ASP A 119 -23.20 5.63 0.26
C ASP A 119 -22.32 4.37 0.39
N PHE A 120 -21.57 4.24 1.49
CA PHE A 120 -20.79 3.03 1.84
C PHE A 120 -21.57 2.00 2.65
N ARG A 121 -22.88 2.17 2.84
CA ARG A 121 -23.75 1.30 3.64
C ARG A 121 -23.22 1.13 5.06
N VAL A 122 -22.90 2.27 5.67
CA VAL A 122 -22.48 2.38 7.06
C VAL A 122 -23.51 3.26 7.76
N ASP A 123 -24.26 2.66 8.67
CA ASP A 123 -25.27 3.38 9.43
C ASP A 123 -24.59 4.15 10.57
N VAL A 124 -24.63 5.47 10.48
CA VAL A 124 -24.01 6.38 11.44
C VAL A 124 -25.08 7.29 12.01
N ILE A 125 -25.16 7.36 13.33
CA ILE A 125 -26.08 8.26 14.04
C ILE A 125 -25.26 9.40 14.62
N PRO A 126 -25.45 10.65 14.15
CA PRO A 126 -24.75 11.79 14.71
C PRO A 126 -25.20 12.04 16.16
N ARG A 127 -24.22 12.32 17.01
CA ARG A 127 -24.40 12.85 18.37
C ARG A 127 -23.65 14.16 18.50
N ASP A 128 -23.88 14.89 19.59
CA ASP A 128 -23.18 16.14 19.86
C ASP A 128 -21.66 15.96 19.74
N HIS A 129 -21.06 16.53 18.67
CA HIS A 129 -19.65 16.42 18.28
C HIS A 129 -19.06 15.01 18.08
N GLU A 130 -19.88 13.94 18.10
CA GLU A 130 -19.47 12.53 17.98
C GLU A 130 -20.42 11.73 17.07
N PHE A 131 -20.13 10.44 16.87
CA PHE A 131 -20.95 9.54 16.08
C PHE A 131 -21.09 8.17 16.76
N ASP A 132 -22.28 7.59 16.62
CA ASP A 132 -22.53 6.18 16.95
C ASP A 132 -22.48 5.36 15.67
N ILE A 133 -21.69 4.28 15.67
CA ILE A 133 -21.66 3.28 14.60
C ILE A 133 -21.99 1.90 15.18
N HIS A 134 -22.79 1.10 14.47
CA HIS A 134 -23.05 -0.27 14.94
C HIS A 134 -21.75 -1.09 14.97
N PHE A 135 -21.56 -1.92 16.01
CA PHE A 135 -20.28 -2.60 16.23
C PHE A 135 -19.86 -3.52 15.07
N THR A 136 -20.81 -4.05 14.30
CA THR A 136 -20.52 -4.88 13.11
C THR A 136 -19.84 -4.07 12.01
N ASP A 137 -20.32 -2.85 11.76
CA ASP A 137 -19.72 -1.96 10.78
C ASP A 137 -18.37 -1.46 11.24
N TYR A 138 -18.26 -1.16 12.54
CA TYR A 138 -16.97 -0.82 13.15
C TYR A 138 -15.94 -1.94 12.94
N ILE A 139 -16.25 -3.20 13.29
CA ILE A 139 -15.32 -4.33 13.10
C ILE A 139 -14.96 -4.48 11.62
N ARG A 140 -15.95 -4.43 10.72
CA ARG A 140 -15.75 -4.58 9.28
C ARG A 140 -14.73 -3.57 8.75
N LEU A 141 -14.94 -2.28 9.06
CA LEU A 141 -14.08 -1.18 8.60
C LEU A 141 -12.73 -1.12 9.31
N ALA A 142 -12.68 -1.47 10.60
CA ALA A 142 -11.46 -1.46 11.40
C ALA A 142 -10.60 -2.73 11.24
N SER A 143 -11.07 -3.75 10.53
CA SER A 143 -10.43 -5.08 10.45
C SER A 143 -8.98 -5.04 9.95
N SER A 144 -8.69 -4.20 8.97
CA SER A 144 -7.35 -3.95 8.40
C SER A 144 -6.47 -3.05 9.27
N MET A 145 -7.05 -2.34 10.25
CA MET A 145 -6.35 -1.41 11.11
C MET A 145 -5.70 -2.15 12.29
N LYS A 146 -4.36 -2.15 12.29
CA LYS A 146 -3.57 -2.95 13.24
C LYS A 146 -3.30 -2.27 14.57
N ALA A 147 -3.42 -0.94 14.64
CA ALA A 147 -3.13 -0.20 15.85
C ALA A 147 -4.15 -0.50 16.96
N LEU A 148 -3.72 -0.44 18.22
CA LEU A 148 -4.49 -0.96 19.35
C LEU A 148 -5.78 -0.15 19.57
N GLU A 149 -5.78 1.14 19.25
CA GLU A 149 -6.93 2.03 19.37
C GLU A 149 -8.12 1.63 18.47
N TRP A 150 -7.89 0.79 17.46
CA TRP A 150 -8.91 0.27 16.55
C TRP A 150 -9.47 -1.09 16.97
N LYS A 151 -8.92 -1.72 18.01
CA LYS A 151 -9.42 -2.99 18.52
C LYS A 151 -10.70 -2.73 19.31
N LEU A 152 -11.77 -3.45 18.96
CA LEU A 152 -13.08 -3.29 19.60
C LEU A 152 -13.03 -3.41 21.13
N VAL A 153 -12.16 -4.27 21.66
CA VAL A 153 -11.93 -4.44 23.11
C VAL A 153 -11.46 -3.15 23.82
N ASN A 154 -10.89 -2.21 23.06
CA ASN A 154 -10.40 -0.91 23.55
C ASN A 154 -11.39 0.23 23.26
N ARG A 155 -12.63 -0.08 22.84
CA ARG A 155 -13.65 0.91 22.48
C ARG A 155 -14.77 0.98 23.51
N LYS A 156 -15.37 2.16 23.64
CA LYS A 156 -16.62 2.33 24.39
C LYS A 156 -17.79 1.83 23.55
N ILE A 157 -18.54 0.88 24.10
CA ILE A 157 -19.74 0.31 23.46
C ILE A 157 -20.93 0.52 24.38
N GLN A 158 -22.04 1.00 23.85
CA GLN A 158 -23.32 1.06 24.55
C GLN A 158 -24.45 0.66 23.61
N LYS A 159 -25.31 -0.25 24.05
CA LYS A 159 -26.48 -0.73 23.27
C LYS A 159 -26.10 -1.15 21.83
N GLY A 160 -24.97 -1.85 21.67
CA GLY A 160 -24.47 -2.33 20.36
C GLY A 160 -23.79 -1.27 19.48
N HIS A 161 -23.61 -0.04 19.96
CA HIS A 161 -23.01 1.03 19.19
C HIS A 161 -21.65 1.43 19.79
N VAL A 162 -20.68 1.68 18.93
CA VAL A 162 -19.35 2.18 19.25
C VAL A 162 -19.35 3.69 19.10
N TYR A 163 -18.87 4.40 20.13
CA TYR A 163 -18.68 5.84 20.08
C TYR A 163 -17.36 6.18 19.37
N ILE A 164 -17.45 7.03 18.35
CA ILE A 164 -16.30 7.46 17.56
C ILE A 164 -16.33 8.97 17.30
N SER A 165 -15.15 9.58 17.21
CA SER A 165 -15.02 10.97 16.80
C SER A 165 -15.19 11.12 15.29
N LYS A 166 -15.33 12.37 14.81
CA LYS A 166 -15.35 12.69 13.37
C LYS A 166 -14.08 12.21 12.65
N GLU A 167 -12.92 12.37 13.27
CA GLU A 167 -11.64 11.94 12.69
C GLU A 167 -11.58 10.42 12.56
N GLU A 168 -12.11 9.71 13.55
CA GLU A 168 -12.18 8.26 13.53
C GLU A 168 -13.17 7.75 12.47
N LEU A 169 -14.32 8.41 12.33
CA LEU A 169 -15.26 8.13 11.25
C LEU A 169 -14.62 8.36 9.88
N ALA A 170 -13.96 9.50 9.66
CA ALA A 170 -13.24 9.78 8.43
C ALA A 170 -12.18 8.70 8.14
N ARG A 171 -11.47 8.24 9.18
CA ARG A 171 -10.46 7.19 9.05
C ARG A 171 -11.05 5.81 8.72
N LEU A 172 -12.23 5.48 9.25
CA LEU A 172 -12.98 4.26 8.88
C LEU A 172 -13.48 4.34 7.44
N LEU A 173 -14.04 5.49 7.03
CA LEU A 173 -14.46 5.74 5.66
C LEU A 173 -13.29 5.68 4.68
N GLN A 174 -12.09 6.13 5.07
CA GLN A 174 -10.88 5.93 4.27
C GLN A 174 -10.64 4.45 3.92
N GLU A 175 -10.82 3.52 4.86
CA GLU A 175 -10.66 2.09 4.56
C GLU A 175 -11.74 1.59 3.62
N ALA A 176 -13.00 2.01 3.82
CA ALA A 176 -14.11 1.69 2.94
C ALA A 176 -13.89 2.21 1.50
N ILE A 177 -13.40 3.45 1.36
CA ILE A 177 -13.05 4.07 0.08
C ILE A 177 -11.93 3.29 -0.59
N ARG A 178 -10.83 3.01 0.13
CA ARG A 178 -9.72 2.21 -0.40
C ARG A 178 -10.21 0.87 -0.91
N ASP A 179 -11.01 0.16 -0.11
CA ASP A 179 -11.52 -1.16 -0.43
C ASP A 179 -12.43 -1.13 -1.66
N ARG A 180 -13.33 -0.15 -1.78
CA ARG A 180 -14.16 0.05 -2.98
C ARG A 180 -13.32 0.30 -4.22
N ILE A 181 -12.34 1.21 -4.15
CA ILE A 181 -11.48 1.50 -5.31
C ILE A 181 -10.69 0.26 -5.71
N GLN A 182 -10.06 -0.41 -4.75
CA GLN A 182 -9.21 -1.57 -5.00
C GLN A 182 -10.01 -2.78 -5.52
N SER A 183 -11.17 -3.09 -4.95
CA SER A 183 -12.02 -4.21 -5.39
C SER A 183 -12.64 -4.00 -6.76
N SER A 184 -12.72 -2.74 -7.22
CA SER A 184 -13.21 -2.37 -8.55
C SER A 184 -12.13 -2.36 -9.64
N LEU A 185 -10.89 -2.74 -9.32
CA LEU A 185 -9.74 -2.75 -10.22
C LEU A 185 -9.07 -4.14 -10.23
N PRO A 186 -8.53 -4.59 -11.38
CA PRO A 186 -8.54 -3.92 -12.68
C PRO A 186 -9.93 -3.94 -13.34
N LEU A 187 -10.18 -2.97 -14.20
CA LEU A 187 -11.32 -2.97 -15.12
C LEU A 187 -11.01 -3.86 -16.34
N ASN A 188 -12.04 -4.50 -16.89
CA ASN A 188 -11.94 -5.20 -18.17
C ASN A 188 -11.89 -4.17 -19.32
N ILE A 189 -10.68 -3.74 -19.68
CA ILE A 189 -10.45 -2.77 -20.76
C ILE A 189 -10.02 -3.50 -22.05
N PRO A 190 -10.66 -3.27 -23.20
CA PRO A 190 -10.23 -3.84 -24.48
C PRO A 190 -8.79 -3.45 -24.83
N GLN A 191 -8.05 -4.36 -25.48
CA GLN A 191 -6.65 -4.14 -25.81
C GLN A 191 -6.43 -2.92 -26.72
N ASP A 192 -7.35 -2.66 -27.65
CA ASP A 192 -7.32 -1.50 -28.55
C ASP A 192 -7.33 -0.18 -27.76
N ILE A 193 -8.10 -0.11 -26.68
CA ILE A 193 -8.15 1.06 -25.79
C ILE A 193 -6.80 1.23 -25.08
N CYS A 194 -6.21 0.15 -24.57
CA CYS A 194 -4.89 0.21 -23.95
C CYS A 194 -3.80 0.65 -24.93
N GLN A 195 -3.89 0.24 -26.21
CA GLN A 195 -2.99 0.72 -27.26
C GLN A 195 -3.15 2.22 -27.54
N MET A 196 -4.39 2.72 -27.59
CA MET A 196 -4.66 4.16 -27.73
C MET A 196 -4.09 4.98 -26.56
N CYS A 197 -4.02 4.38 -25.38
CA CYS A 197 -3.45 5.00 -24.18
C CYS A 197 -1.93 4.84 -24.05
N ALA A 198 -1.23 4.14 -24.97
CA ALA A 198 0.18 3.75 -24.81
C ALA A 198 1.12 4.93 -24.44
N GLN A 199 0.91 6.11 -25.04
CA GLN A 199 1.70 7.32 -24.73
C GLN A 199 1.62 7.75 -23.25
N TYR A 200 0.49 7.47 -22.59
CA TYR A 200 0.25 7.80 -21.19
C TYR A 200 0.71 6.69 -20.25
N LEU A 201 0.77 5.44 -20.73
CA LEU A 201 1.22 4.28 -19.95
C LEU A 201 2.74 4.31 -19.74
N SER A 202 3.52 4.68 -20.76
CA SER A 202 4.99 4.66 -20.71
C SER A 202 5.61 5.42 -19.53
N PRO A 203 5.22 6.69 -19.24
CA PRO A 203 5.73 7.40 -18.06
C PRO A 203 5.39 6.70 -16.74
N ILE A 204 4.19 6.15 -16.62
CA ILE A 204 3.72 5.46 -15.41
C ILE A 204 4.47 4.15 -15.22
N GLN A 205 4.67 3.38 -16.29
CA GLN A 205 5.45 2.14 -16.26
C GLN A 205 6.91 2.40 -15.90
N THR A 206 7.49 3.48 -16.42
CA THR A 206 8.86 3.90 -16.09
C THR A 206 8.99 4.24 -14.61
N GLU A 207 8.10 5.08 -14.07
CA GLU A 207 8.09 5.43 -12.65
C GLU A 207 7.81 4.21 -11.77
N LEU A 208 6.85 3.35 -12.17
CA LEU A 208 6.54 2.11 -11.48
C LEU A 208 7.74 1.18 -11.44
N GLN A 209 8.48 1.07 -12.55
CA GLN A 209 9.67 0.24 -12.64
C GLN A 209 10.81 0.80 -11.78
N GLN A 210 11.05 2.12 -11.81
CA GLN A 210 12.04 2.76 -10.91
C GLN A 210 11.66 2.59 -9.44
N MET A 211 10.37 2.72 -9.11
CA MET A 211 9.89 2.45 -7.76
C MET A 211 10.02 0.98 -7.42
N LYS A 212 9.71 0.07 -8.33
CA LYS A 212 9.99 -1.35 -8.09
C LYS A 212 11.49 -1.53 -7.92
N GLU A 213 12.38 -0.99 -8.71
CA GLU A 213 13.83 -1.08 -8.46
C GLU A 213 14.24 -0.55 -7.08
N THR A 214 13.64 0.57 -6.66
CA THR A 214 13.86 1.17 -5.34
C THR A 214 13.19 0.37 -4.19
N PHE A 215 12.06 -0.30 -4.45
CA PHE A 215 11.17 -0.94 -3.47
C PHE A 215 10.94 -2.46 -3.70
N GLY A 216 11.64 -3.13 -4.61
CA GLY A 216 11.10 -4.29 -5.32
C GLY A 216 11.83 -4.78 -6.59
N SER A 217 13.12 -4.48 -6.78
CA SER A 217 14.02 -5.39 -7.48
C SER A 217 14.76 -6.13 -6.39
N GLY A 218 14.47 -7.42 -6.28
CA GLY A 218 15.37 -8.37 -5.65
C GLY A 218 16.63 -8.52 -6.51
N ASP A 219 17.36 -7.42 -6.69
CA ASP A 219 18.78 -7.45 -7.00
C ASP A 219 19.51 -7.19 -5.69
N PHE A 220 19.22 -8.07 -4.72
CA PHE A 220 20.15 -8.26 -3.64
C PHE A 220 21.28 -9.04 -4.31
N GLY A 221 22.43 -8.40 -4.50
CA GLY A 221 23.66 -9.12 -4.85
C GLY A 221 23.97 -10.20 -3.81
N ALA A 222 25.24 -10.60 -3.68
CA ALA A 222 25.64 -11.55 -2.64
C ALA A 222 25.01 -11.18 -1.27
N VAL A 223 24.17 -12.07 -0.71
CA VAL A 223 23.38 -11.77 0.49
C VAL A 223 24.31 -11.35 1.63
N GLU A 224 24.24 -10.08 2.04
CA GLU A 224 25.12 -9.53 3.06
C GLU A 224 24.53 -9.70 4.45
N SER A 225 24.91 -10.78 5.14
CA SER A 225 24.46 -11.07 6.50
C SER A 225 24.71 -9.93 7.51
N SER A 226 25.70 -9.08 7.29
CA SER A 226 25.99 -7.88 8.11
C SER A 226 24.89 -6.82 8.04
N MET A 227 24.03 -6.85 7.01
CA MET A 227 22.96 -5.89 6.80
C MET A 227 21.62 -6.34 7.40
N PHE A 228 21.57 -7.54 7.98
CA PHE A 228 20.33 -8.09 8.54
C PHE A 228 19.82 -7.29 9.74
N PRO A 229 18.48 -7.22 9.91
CA PRO A 229 17.88 -6.64 11.11
C PRO A 229 18.24 -7.46 12.36
N PRO A 230 18.31 -6.83 13.54
CA PRO A 230 18.72 -7.49 14.78
C PRO A 230 17.88 -8.73 15.11
N CYS A 231 16.58 -8.71 14.82
CA CYS A 231 15.70 -9.86 15.04
C CYS A 231 16.06 -11.09 14.19
N MET A 232 16.53 -10.90 12.95
CA MET A 232 16.97 -11.99 12.07
C MET A 232 18.36 -12.49 12.46
N VAL A 233 19.25 -11.58 12.85
CA VAL A 233 20.57 -11.96 13.43
C VAL A 233 20.39 -12.83 14.66
N HIS A 234 19.48 -12.46 15.56
CA HIS A 234 19.15 -13.26 16.74
C HIS A 234 18.59 -14.65 16.36
N ALA A 235 17.68 -14.71 15.39
CA ALA A 235 17.14 -15.98 14.88
C ALA A 235 18.24 -16.92 14.37
N ILE A 236 19.16 -16.39 13.56
CA ILE A 236 20.27 -17.14 12.98
C ILE A 236 21.22 -17.62 14.08
N SER A 237 21.49 -16.77 15.08
CA SER A 237 22.31 -17.15 16.24
C SER A 237 21.72 -18.33 17.00
N ASN A 238 20.40 -18.33 17.22
CA ASN A 238 19.71 -19.42 17.90
C ASN A 238 19.77 -20.71 17.06
N VAL A 239 19.52 -20.62 15.75
CA VAL A 239 19.63 -21.77 14.84
C VAL A 239 21.05 -22.36 14.87
N ARG A 240 22.09 -21.52 14.79
CA ARG A 240 23.50 -21.96 14.87
C ARG A 240 23.87 -22.57 16.22
N ALA A 241 23.20 -22.15 17.29
CA ALA A 241 23.37 -22.73 18.62
C ALA A 241 22.58 -24.04 18.81
N GLY A 242 21.91 -24.56 17.77
CA GLY A 242 21.07 -25.75 17.85
C GLY A 242 19.74 -25.51 18.60
N VAL A 243 19.39 -24.26 18.88
CA VAL A 243 18.14 -23.90 19.55
C VAL A 243 16.98 -23.97 18.57
N ASN A 244 15.95 -24.70 18.95
CA ASN A 244 14.76 -24.85 18.12
C ASN A 244 13.93 -23.55 18.12
N LEU A 245 13.81 -22.91 16.95
CA LEU A 245 12.96 -21.73 16.78
C LEU A 245 11.47 -22.06 16.83
N ALA A 246 10.69 -21.19 17.45
CA ALA A 246 9.22 -21.21 17.38
C ALA A 246 8.75 -21.14 15.92
N HIS A 247 7.59 -21.75 15.62
CA HIS A 247 7.05 -21.83 14.26
C HIS A 247 6.90 -20.45 13.59
N SER A 248 6.39 -19.45 14.33
CA SER A 248 6.26 -18.08 13.85
C SER A 248 7.60 -17.44 13.49
N MET A 249 8.67 -17.75 14.24
CA MET A 249 10.01 -17.23 14.00
C MET A 249 10.69 -17.94 12.84
N ARG A 250 10.51 -19.26 12.71
CA ARG A 250 10.97 -20.03 11.54
C ARG A 250 10.36 -19.47 10.26
N PHE A 251 9.03 -19.26 10.25
CA PHE A 251 8.35 -18.66 9.10
C PHE A 251 8.92 -17.28 8.78
N ALA A 252 9.09 -16.41 9.79
CA ALA A 252 9.63 -15.07 9.61
C ALA A 252 11.06 -15.07 9.04
N LEU A 253 11.92 -15.98 9.53
CA LEU A 253 13.30 -16.11 9.06
C LEU A 253 13.36 -16.66 7.63
N THR A 254 12.65 -17.74 7.34
CA THR A 254 12.64 -18.37 6.01
C THR A 254 12.10 -17.42 4.95
N SER A 255 10.93 -16.80 5.20
CA SER A 255 10.36 -15.83 4.27
C SER A 255 11.25 -14.61 4.08
N PHE A 256 11.90 -14.10 5.13
CA PHE A 256 12.88 -13.02 5.01
C PHE A 256 14.07 -13.42 4.14
N LEU A 257 14.70 -14.57 4.41
CA LEU A 257 15.88 -15.04 3.68
C LEU A 257 15.62 -15.27 2.20
N ARG A 258 14.46 -15.85 1.86
CA ARG A 258 14.01 -15.98 0.47
C ARG A 258 13.85 -14.62 -0.20
N ASN A 259 13.16 -13.68 0.46
CA ASN A 259 12.93 -12.35 -0.08
C ASN A 259 14.21 -11.52 -0.24
N VAL A 260 15.28 -11.81 0.51
CA VAL A 260 16.59 -11.15 0.33
C VAL A 260 17.50 -11.87 -0.66
N GLY A 261 17.01 -12.91 -1.36
CA GLY A 261 17.73 -13.58 -2.45
C GLY A 261 18.50 -14.85 -2.07
N MET A 262 18.34 -15.38 -0.85
CA MET A 262 19.02 -16.62 -0.44
C MET A 262 18.37 -17.86 -1.07
N SER A 263 19.17 -18.80 -1.58
CA SER A 263 18.68 -20.02 -2.23
C SER A 263 17.98 -20.96 -1.24
N VAL A 264 17.14 -21.87 -1.75
CA VAL A 264 16.40 -22.83 -0.89
C VAL A 264 17.40 -23.74 -0.18
N ASP A 265 18.42 -24.20 -0.91
CA ASP A 265 19.45 -25.10 -0.38
C ASP A 265 20.31 -24.41 0.68
N ASP A 266 20.64 -23.12 0.51
CA ASP A 266 21.38 -22.35 1.53
C ASP A 266 20.56 -22.18 2.82
N ILE A 267 19.25 -21.93 2.69
CA ILE A 267 18.36 -21.82 3.85
C ILE A 267 18.25 -23.17 4.55
N ILE A 268 18.09 -24.28 3.80
CA ILE A 268 18.06 -25.63 4.37
C ILE A 268 19.37 -25.94 5.12
N ALA A 269 20.52 -25.64 4.50
CA ALA A 269 21.83 -25.85 5.12
C ALA A 269 21.98 -25.06 6.43
N MET A 270 21.40 -23.86 6.51
CA MET A 270 21.41 -23.06 7.73
C MET A 270 20.61 -23.70 8.88
N PHE A 271 19.50 -24.38 8.59
CA PHE A 271 18.70 -25.09 9.61
C PHE A 271 19.27 -26.47 10.00
N ASN A 272 20.26 -26.97 9.25
CA ASN A 272 20.86 -28.30 9.43
C ASN A 272 21.95 -28.30 10.52
N VAL A 273 21.58 -27.98 11.77
CA VAL A 273 22.51 -27.89 12.93
C VAL A 273 22.12 -28.86 14.05
N SER A 274 21.00 -29.58 13.93
CA SER A 274 20.47 -30.48 14.97
C SER A 274 20.53 -31.96 14.57
N PRO A 275 20.88 -32.88 15.49
CA PRO A 275 20.91 -34.33 15.22
C PRO A 275 19.54 -34.95 14.88
N ASP A 276 18.43 -34.33 15.31
CA ASP A 276 17.05 -34.80 15.10
C ASP A 276 16.36 -34.14 13.89
N PHE A 277 17.15 -33.64 12.93
CA PHE A 277 16.67 -32.85 11.80
C PHE A 277 16.02 -33.71 10.70
N ASP A 278 14.71 -33.58 10.54
CA ASP A 278 13.95 -34.14 9.42
C ASP A 278 14.07 -33.21 8.20
N ILE A 279 15.02 -33.55 7.32
CA ILE A 279 15.34 -32.83 6.08
C ILE A 279 14.12 -32.72 5.17
N GLU A 280 13.34 -33.79 5.04
CA GLU A 280 12.18 -33.86 4.14
C GLU A 280 11.07 -32.91 4.58
N LYS A 281 10.73 -32.90 5.88
CA LYS A 281 9.71 -31.97 6.41
C LYS A 281 10.15 -30.52 6.35
N THR A 282 11.42 -30.24 6.62
CA THR A 282 11.95 -28.86 6.60
C THR A 282 12.03 -28.33 5.18
N ARG A 283 12.45 -29.17 4.22
CA ARG A 283 12.41 -28.87 2.78
C ARG A 283 11.00 -28.55 2.33
N TYR A 284 10.01 -29.40 2.65
CA TYR A 284 8.60 -29.14 2.32
C TYR A 284 8.09 -27.80 2.89
N GLN A 285 8.37 -27.51 4.16
CA GLN A 285 7.96 -26.24 4.78
C GLN A 285 8.61 -25.03 4.11
N ILE A 286 9.90 -25.12 3.80
CA ILE A 286 10.63 -24.02 3.14
C ILE A 286 10.17 -23.86 1.70
N GLU A 287 9.99 -24.94 0.94
CA GLU A 287 9.53 -24.92 -0.45
C GLU A 287 8.10 -24.38 -0.55
N HIS A 288 7.23 -24.70 0.42
CA HIS A 288 5.88 -24.16 0.51
C HIS A 288 5.89 -22.64 0.79
N ILE A 289 6.77 -22.18 1.70
CA ILE A 289 6.97 -20.75 1.98
C ILE A 289 7.65 -20.03 0.79
N SER A 290 8.45 -20.76 0.00
CA SER A 290 9.20 -20.25 -1.15
C SER A 290 8.40 -20.25 -2.46
N GLY A 291 7.11 -20.59 -2.43
CA GLY A 291 6.21 -20.40 -3.56
C GLY A 291 6.23 -21.49 -4.63
N SER A 292 6.67 -22.71 -4.30
CA SER A 292 6.48 -23.88 -5.19
C SER A 292 5.00 -24.18 -5.52
N SER A 293 4.05 -23.57 -4.81
CA SER A 293 2.60 -23.58 -5.08
C SER A 293 2.05 -22.26 -5.67
N GLY A 294 2.91 -21.36 -6.16
CA GLY A 294 2.51 -20.13 -6.87
C GLY A 294 2.37 -18.85 -6.02
N THR A 295 2.79 -18.84 -4.76
CA THR A 295 2.76 -17.62 -3.91
C THR A 295 4.05 -17.44 -3.11
N GLU A 296 4.79 -16.36 -3.37
CA GLU A 296 5.97 -16.00 -2.58
C GLU A 296 5.54 -15.27 -1.29
N TYR A 297 5.79 -15.89 -0.13
CA TYR A 297 5.38 -15.32 1.15
C TYR A 297 6.36 -14.25 1.62
N LYS A 298 5.83 -13.08 2.02
CA LYS A 298 6.61 -12.00 2.64
C LYS A 298 6.76 -12.24 4.15
N PRO A 299 7.89 -11.82 4.77
CA PRO A 299 8.04 -11.92 6.21
C PRO A 299 7.05 -11.01 6.96
N PRO A 300 6.71 -11.33 8.22
CA PRO A 300 5.83 -10.49 9.02
C PRO A 300 6.38 -9.07 9.22
N SER A 301 5.48 -8.07 9.32
CA SER A 301 5.85 -6.68 9.63
C SER A 301 6.44 -6.54 11.03
N CYS A 302 7.17 -5.45 11.32
CA CYS A 302 7.76 -5.24 12.65
C CYS A 302 6.70 -5.26 13.77
N SER A 303 5.49 -4.75 13.51
CA SER A 303 4.37 -4.85 14.44
C SER A 303 3.93 -6.29 14.72
N THR A 304 3.84 -7.13 13.68
CA THR A 304 3.52 -8.56 13.83
C THR A 304 4.66 -9.30 14.53
N MET A 305 5.91 -8.98 14.20
CA MET A 305 7.09 -9.54 14.89
C MET A 305 7.04 -9.24 16.39
N ARG A 306 6.68 -8.01 16.79
CA ARG A 306 6.48 -7.67 18.21
C ARG A 306 5.33 -8.45 18.83
N THR A 307 4.21 -8.58 18.13
CA THR A 307 3.03 -9.31 18.61
C THR A 307 3.35 -10.78 18.88
N TYR A 308 4.16 -11.41 18.02
CA TYR A 308 4.56 -12.81 18.15
C TYR A 308 5.78 -13.03 19.07
N GLY A 309 6.31 -11.97 19.71
CA GLY A 309 7.50 -12.07 20.54
C GLY A 309 8.80 -12.31 19.76
N ASN A 310 8.80 -12.07 18.45
CA ASN A 310 9.90 -12.33 17.53
C ASN A 310 10.84 -11.13 17.32
N CYS A 311 10.58 -10.00 17.98
CA CYS A 311 11.37 -8.77 17.83
C CYS A 311 12.45 -8.69 18.91
N TYR A 312 13.69 -9.03 18.55
CA TYR A 312 14.86 -9.02 19.45
C TYR A 312 15.89 -7.99 19.02
N GLY A 313 16.57 -7.38 19.99
CA GLY A 313 17.73 -6.52 19.76
C GLY A 313 17.45 -5.22 19.00
N ALA A 314 16.24 -4.66 19.11
CA ALA A 314 15.85 -3.47 18.35
C ALA A 314 16.83 -2.30 18.53
N ASP A 315 17.31 -1.75 17.42
CA ASP A 315 18.24 -0.62 17.37
C ASP A 315 17.51 0.68 16.97
N GLU A 316 18.27 1.77 16.80
CA GLU A 316 17.71 3.07 16.39
C GLU A 316 16.98 2.98 15.03
N LEU A 317 17.52 2.22 14.07
CA LEU A 317 16.91 2.05 12.76
C LEU A 317 15.57 1.31 12.85
N CYS A 318 15.44 0.34 13.75
CA CYS A 318 14.18 -0.38 14.00
C CYS A 318 13.02 0.55 14.38
N SER A 319 13.30 1.68 15.05
CA SER A 319 12.27 2.65 15.45
C SER A 319 11.67 3.41 14.26
N ARG A 320 12.43 3.56 13.16
CA ARG A 320 12.08 4.36 11.98
C ARG A 320 11.53 3.54 10.82
N ILE A 321 11.37 2.23 10.99
CA ILE A 321 10.92 1.31 9.95
C ILE A 321 9.72 0.49 10.41
N LYS A 322 8.95 -0.02 9.44
CA LYS A 322 7.75 -0.83 9.69
C LYS A 322 7.89 -2.29 9.29
N HIS A 323 9.02 -2.67 8.66
CA HIS A 323 9.20 -4.00 8.07
C HIS A 323 10.67 -4.46 8.06
N PRO A 324 10.98 -5.75 8.34
CA PRO A 324 12.35 -6.29 8.30
C PRO A 324 13.05 -6.10 6.93
N LEU A 325 12.34 -6.29 5.82
CA LEU A 325 12.90 -6.02 4.48
C LEU A 325 13.30 -4.54 4.29
N ASN A 326 12.56 -3.60 4.90
CA ASN A 326 12.90 -2.18 4.82
C ASN A 326 14.15 -1.86 5.66
N TYR A 327 14.38 -2.60 6.75
CA TYR A 327 15.64 -2.51 7.50
C TYR A 327 16.81 -2.84 6.57
N TYR A 328 16.75 -4.05 5.98
CA TYR A 328 17.82 -4.58 5.16
C TYR A 328 18.17 -3.66 4.01
N ARG A 329 17.15 -3.22 3.25
CA ARG A 329 17.31 -2.28 2.13
C ARG A 329 17.89 -0.94 2.54
N ARG A 330 17.45 -0.38 3.67
CA ARG A 330 17.95 0.91 4.13
C ARG A 330 19.42 0.83 4.53
N LYS A 331 19.82 -0.29 5.15
CA LYS A 331 21.21 -0.52 5.55
C LYS A 331 22.12 -0.79 4.35
N THR A 332 21.68 -1.59 3.37
CA THR A 332 22.42 -1.80 2.11
C THR A 332 22.55 -0.49 1.33
N TRP A 333 21.51 0.33 1.25
CA TRP A 333 21.56 1.64 0.60
C TRP A 333 22.59 2.57 1.24
N PHE A 334 22.60 2.69 2.58
CA PHE A 334 23.60 3.52 3.27
C PHE A 334 25.03 3.05 3.01
N LYS A 335 25.25 1.72 2.94
CA LYS A 335 26.55 1.15 2.65
C LYS A 335 27.03 1.53 1.25
N HIS A 336 26.21 1.29 0.21
CA HIS A 336 26.58 1.62 -1.16
C HIS A 336 26.77 3.12 -1.39
N LYS A 337 25.99 3.96 -0.69
CA LYS A 337 26.21 5.42 -0.71
C LYS A 337 27.57 5.81 -0.11
N ASN A 338 27.98 5.18 0.99
CA ASN A 338 29.26 5.46 1.62
C ASN A 338 30.45 4.92 0.80
N GLU A 339 30.30 3.76 0.17
CA GLU A 339 31.29 3.17 -0.75
C GLU A 339 31.48 4.05 -2.01
N GLY A 340 30.39 4.57 -2.58
CA GLY A 340 30.44 5.50 -3.71
C GLY A 340 31.07 6.86 -3.37
N ALA A 341 30.81 7.39 -2.17
CA ALA A 341 31.43 8.62 -1.69
C ALA A 341 32.93 8.48 -1.41
N GLN A 342 33.36 7.30 -0.95
CA GLN A 342 34.78 7.00 -0.74
C GLN A 342 35.54 6.87 -2.06
N GLN A 343 34.94 6.25 -3.09
CA GLN A 343 35.53 6.14 -4.42
C GLN A 343 35.70 7.50 -5.12
N SER A 344 34.74 8.42 -4.98
CA SER A 344 34.87 9.79 -5.52
C SER A 344 35.94 10.62 -4.81
N SER A 345 36.15 10.40 -3.50
CA SER A 345 37.18 11.12 -2.73
C SER A 345 38.61 10.62 -3.00
N SER A 346 38.77 9.36 -3.43
CA SER A 346 40.06 8.82 -3.85
C SER A 346 40.47 9.25 -5.27
N SER A 347 39.53 9.53 -6.17
CA SER A 347 39.82 10.02 -7.52
C SER A 347 40.21 11.50 -7.59
N GLU A 348 39.82 12.32 -6.60
CA GLU A 348 40.25 13.73 -6.54
C GLU A 348 41.66 13.90 -5.96
N ASN A 349 42.14 12.97 -5.12
CA ASN A 349 43.48 13.05 -4.52
C ASN A 349 44.62 12.55 -5.43
N ASP A 350 44.33 11.85 -6.53
CA ASP A 350 45.33 11.41 -7.52
C ASP A 350 45.57 12.44 -8.64
N THR A 351 44.95 13.63 -8.57
CA THR A 351 45.10 14.69 -9.58
C THR A 351 45.76 15.97 -9.03
N THR A 352 46.48 15.89 -7.91
CA THR A 352 47.26 17.03 -7.36
C THR A 352 48.73 16.73 -7.25
#